data_AF-A0A085N3N6-F1
#
_entry.id   AF-A0A085N3N6-F1
#
_cell.length_a   1.000
_cell.length_b   1.000
_cell.length_c   1.000
_cell.angle_alpha   90.00
_cell.angle_beta   90.00
_cell.angle_gamma   90.00
#
_symmetry.space_group_name_H-M   'P 1'
#
loop_
_entity.id
_entity.type
_entity.pdbx_description
1 polymer ?
#
loop_
_entity_poly.entity_id
_entity_poly.type
_entity_poly.pdbx_seq_one_letter_code
_entity_poly.pdbx_strand_id
1 'polypeptide(L)'
;MMPFGLRNAAQTFQRFMDEVTRGLDGCFVYVDDVLLASENEDEHFNSLHRLFQRFLSYGVRINPSKCLLATRILTFLGHQVDHNGVRPAPEKVEAVLTFPAPTTRKSYVNFLG
;
A
#
# COMPACT_ATOMS: atom_id res chain seq x y z
N MET A 1 15.38 0.22 -16.78
CA MET A 1 13.95 0.26 -17.15
C MET A 1 13.45 -1.18 -17.13
N MET A 2 12.58 -1.56 -16.18
CA MET A 2 11.98 -2.90 -16.15
C MET A 2 10.72 -2.91 -17.02
N PRO A 3 10.56 -3.84 -17.98
CA PRO A 3 9.34 -3.95 -18.76
C PRO A 3 8.19 -4.53 -17.91
N PHE A 4 7.02 -3.88 -17.99
CA PHE A 4 5.79 -4.37 -17.39
C PHE A 4 5.38 -5.72 -18.02
N GLY A 5 5.01 -6.71 -17.21
CA GLY A 5 4.53 -8.03 -17.66
C GLY A 5 5.39 -9.24 -17.27
N LEU A 6 6.56 -9.02 -16.64
CA LEU A 6 7.34 -10.10 -16.05
C LEU A 6 6.75 -10.50 -14.69
N ARG A 7 6.40 -11.78 -14.53
CA ARG A 7 5.85 -12.38 -13.30
C ARG A 7 6.68 -12.08 -12.04
N ASN A 8 7.96 -11.74 -12.20
CA ASN A 8 8.90 -11.45 -11.12
C ASN A 8 9.24 -9.94 -10.97
N ALA A 9 8.76 -9.06 -11.84
CA ALA A 9 9.08 -7.63 -11.78
C ALA A 9 8.58 -6.97 -10.48
N ALA A 10 7.39 -7.38 -10.02
CA ALA A 10 6.82 -6.92 -8.75
C ALA A 10 7.69 -7.32 -7.55
N GLN A 11 8.27 -8.53 -7.55
CA GLN A 11 9.16 -8.98 -6.48
C GLN A 11 10.49 -8.24 -6.47
N THR A 12 11.06 -7.97 -7.65
CA THR A 12 12.29 -7.16 -7.74
C THR A 12 12.04 -5.72 -7.27
N PHE A 13 10.91 -5.14 -7.67
CA PHE A 13 10.54 -3.79 -7.23
C PHE A 13 10.24 -3.72 -5.73
N GLN A 14 9.54 -4.72 -5.20
CA GLN A 14 9.29 -4.84 -3.77
C GLN A 14 10.60 -4.94 -2.98
N ARG A 15 11.55 -5.80 -3.39
CA ARG A 15 12.87 -5.89 -2.73
C ARG A 15 13.64 -4.57 -2.76
N PHE A 16 13.58 -3.87 -3.89
CA PHE A 16 14.21 -2.55 -4.02
C PHE A 16 13.56 -1.56 -3.06
N MET A 17 12.23 -1.50 -3.01
CA MET A 17 11.53 -0.58 -2.11
C MET A 17 11.74 -0.95 -0.63
N ASP A 18 11.79 -2.25 -0.29
CA ASP A 18 12.16 -2.74 1.04
C ASP A 18 13.58 -2.32 1.45
N GLU A 19 14.50 -2.22 0.48
CA GLU A 19 15.86 -1.72 0.71
C GLU A 19 15.88 -0.19 0.90
N VAL A 20 15.09 0.53 0.12
CA VAL A 20 14.94 1.99 0.22
C VAL A 20 14.35 2.39 1.59
N THR A 21 13.32 1.68 2.03
CA THR A 21 12.62 1.94 3.31
C THR A 21 13.23 1.21 4.50
N ARG A 22 14.31 0.43 4.29
CA ARG A 22 14.99 -0.29 5.36
C ARG A 22 15.44 0.66 6.47
N GLY A 23 15.00 0.36 7.69
CA GLY A 23 15.31 1.13 8.89
C GLY A 23 14.39 2.33 9.14
N LEU A 24 13.25 2.43 8.43
CA LEU A 24 12.16 3.34 8.80
C LEU A 24 11.13 2.56 9.63
N ASP A 25 10.91 2.99 10.87
CA ASP A 25 9.88 2.42 11.73
C ASP A 25 8.48 2.86 11.28
N GLY A 26 7.53 1.92 11.30
CA GLY A 26 6.14 2.18 10.87
C GLY A 26 5.96 2.40 9.36
N CYS A 27 6.98 2.10 8.54
CA CYS A 27 6.87 2.15 7.08
C CYS A 27 6.49 0.78 6.51
N PHE A 28 5.35 0.73 5.83
CA PHE A 28 4.86 -0.43 5.11
C PHE A 28 4.90 -0.15 3.62
N VAL A 29 5.52 -1.05 2.87
CA VAL A 29 5.66 -0.93 1.42
C VAL A 29 4.96 -2.10 0.74
N TYR A 30 4.19 -1.81 -0.29
CA TYR A 30 3.62 -2.82 -1.16
C TYR A 30 3.78 -2.41 -2.62
N VAL A 31 4.78 -2.99 -3.28
CA VAL A 31 5.12 -2.70 -4.68
C VAL A 31 5.27 -1.18 -4.90
N ASP A 32 4.26 -0.52 -5.49
CA ASP A 32 4.27 0.91 -5.81
C ASP A 32 3.67 1.79 -4.70
N ASP A 33 2.96 1.20 -3.73
CA ASP A 33 2.27 1.92 -2.67
C ASP A 33 3.09 1.90 -1.37
N VAL A 34 3.24 3.07 -0.74
CA VAL A 34 4.00 3.25 0.50
C VAL A 34 3.10 3.89 1.54
N LEU A 35 3.02 3.24 2.69
CA LEU A 35 2.26 3.65 3.85
C LEU A 35 3.21 3.94 4.99
N LEU A 36 3.12 5.13 5.57
CA LEU A 36 3.86 5.49 6.77
C LEU A 36 2.86 5.74 7.91
N ALA A 37 3.03 5.01 9.01
CA ALA A 37 2.24 5.16 10.22
C ALA A 37 3.16 5.62 11.37
N SER A 38 2.69 6.56 12.17
CA SER A 38 3.40 7.08 13.33
C SER A 38 2.38 7.53 14.37
N GLU A 39 2.74 7.47 15.66
CA GLU A 39 1.84 7.86 16.75
C GLU A 39 1.78 9.38 16.94
N ASN A 40 2.91 10.07 16.72
CA ASN A 40 3.04 11.52 16.91
C ASN A 40 3.21 12.24 15.57
N GLU A 41 2.63 13.43 15.42
CA GLU A 41 2.79 14.26 14.22
C GLU A 41 4.25 14.65 13.97
N ASP A 42 4.98 15.06 15.02
CA ASP A 42 6.40 15.45 14.90
C ASP A 42 7.28 14.28 14.42
N GLU A 43 7.06 13.08 14.96
CA GLU A 43 7.75 11.86 14.52
C GLU A 43 7.33 11.47 13.10
N HIS A 44 6.06 11.68 12.75
CA HIS A 44 5.55 11.43 11.41
C HIS A 44 6.25 12.32 10.38
N PHE A 45 6.39 13.61 10.66
CA PHE A 45 7.11 14.55 9.77
C PHE A 45 8.59 14.18 9.63
N ASN A 46 9.26 13.79 10.72
CA ASN A 46 10.65 13.36 10.67
C ASN A 46 10.82 12.07 9.82
N SER A 47 9.94 11.10 10.02
CA SER A 47 9.93 9.85 9.25
C SER A 47 9.59 10.08 7.76
N LEU A 48 8.64 10.97 7.45
CA LEU A 48 8.35 11.42 6.09
C LEU A 48 9.56 12.08 5.44
N HIS A 49 10.26 12.96 6.18
CA HIS A 49 11.45 13.63 5.67
C HIS A 49 12.55 12.62 5.32
N ARG A 50 12.79 11.64 6.20
CA ARG A 50 13.76 10.56 5.95
C ARG A 50 13.36 9.71 4.76
N LEU A 51 12.07 9.37 4.63
CA LEU A 51 11.54 8.62 3.49
C LEU A 51 11.76 9.38 2.17
N PHE A 52 11.42 10.67 2.13
CA PHE A 52 11.62 11.49 0.94
C PHE A 52 13.10 11.66 0.59
N GLN A 53 13.98 11.82 1.58
CA GLN A 53 15.42 11.84 1.33
C GLN A 53 15.93 10.53 0.74
N ARG A 54 15.45 9.38 1.23
CA ARG A 54 15.75 8.06 0.64
C ARG A 54 15.23 7.97 -0.80
N PHE A 55 14.02 8.41 -1.07
CA PHE A 55 13.48 8.39 -2.44
C PHE A 55 14.30 9.26 -3.38
N LEU A 56 14.74 10.44 -2.93
CA LEU A 56 15.64 11.28 -3.69
C LEU A 56 17.01 10.62 -3.92
N SER A 57 17.61 9.99 -2.91
CA SER A 57 18.92 9.35 -3.04
C SER A 57 18.91 8.14 -3.99
N TYR A 58 17.81 7.38 -3.98
CA TYR A 58 17.62 6.21 -4.85
C TYR A 58 16.98 6.55 -6.21
N GLY A 59 16.64 7.83 -6.46
CA GLY A 59 16.05 8.29 -7.71
C GLY A 59 14.59 7.85 -7.92
N VAL A 60 13.87 7.53 -6.85
CA VAL A 60 12.45 7.18 -6.87
C VAL A 60 11.63 8.45 -7.08
N ARG A 61 10.76 8.44 -8.10
CA ARG A 61 9.83 9.54 -8.36
C ARG A 61 8.48 9.22 -7.78
N ILE A 62 7.97 10.15 -6.99
CA ILE A 62 6.67 10.05 -6.35
C ILE A 62 5.67 10.89 -7.15
N ASN A 63 4.43 10.43 -7.23
CA ASN A 63 3.36 11.19 -7.84
C ASN A 63 2.59 11.96 -6.75
N PRO A 64 2.81 13.28 -6.56
CA PRO A 64 2.19 14.04 -5.49
C PRO A 64 0.66 14.05 -5.60
N SER A 65 0.10 13.92 -6.80
CA SER A 65 -1.35 13.87 -7.01
C SER A 65 -2.00 12.60 -6.45
N LYS A 66 -1.22 11.53 -6.24
CA LYS A 66 -1.67 10.28 -5.63
C LYS A 66 -1.20 10.13 -4.18
N CYS A 67 -0.38 11.05 -3.68
CA CYS A 67 0.11 11.03 -2.31
C CYS A 67 -0.91 11.66 -1.37
N LEU A 68 -1.42 10.86 -0.45
CA LEU A 68 -2.15 11.35 0.71
C LEU A 68 -1.15 11.47 1.86
N LEU A 69 -0.86 12.70 2.28
CA LEU A 69 0.12 13.00 3.33
C LEU A 69 -0.60 13.54 4.58
N ALA A 70 -0.15 13.12 5.76
CA ALA A 70 -0.63 13.61 7.05
C ALA A 70 -2.18 13.57 7.22
N THR A 71 -2.83 12.59 6.61
CA THR A 71 -4.26 12.37 6.79
C THR A 71 -4.52 11.36 7.91
N ARG A 72 -5.59 11.58 8.68
CA ARG A 72 -6.03 10.64 9.73
C ARG A 72 -6.58 9.34 9.15
N ILE A 73 -7.14 9.42 7.94
CA ILE A 73 -7.76 8.29 7.25
C ILE A 73 -7.21 8.24 5.83
N LEU A 74 -6.70 7.08 5.42
CA LEU A 74 -6.25 6.83 4.04
C LEU A 74 -6.65 5.43 3.58
N THR A 75 -6.78 5.26 2.26
CA THR A 75 -7.04 3.95 1.66
C THR A 75 -5.74 3.36 1.14
N PHE A 76 -5.36 2.18 1.63
CA PHE A 76 -4.17 1.43 1.23
C PHE A 76 -4.57 0.00 0.82
N LEU A 77 -4.27 -0.41 -0.41
CA LEU A 77 -4.62 -1.74 -0.98
C LEU A 77 -6.11 -2.14 -0.88
N GLY A 78 -7.01 -1.14 -0.87
CA GLY A 78 -8.45 -1.37 -0.65
C GLY A 78 -8.82 -1.67 0.81
N HIS A 79 -7.97 -1.27 1.74
CA HIS A 79 -8.25 -1.19 3.17
C HIS A 79 -8.19 0.27 3.60
N GLN A 80 -9.12 0.70 4.42
CA GLN A 80 -9.11 2.00 5.06
C GLN A 80 -8.27 1.93 6.34
N VAL A 81 -7.15 2.65 6.36
CA VAL A 81 -6.26 2.75 7.52
C VAL A 81 -6.61 4.03 8.27
N ASP A 82 -6.94 3.89 9.55
CA ASP A 82 -7.26 4.97 10.49
C ASP A 82 -6.45 4.78 11.79
N HIS A 83 -6.48 5.76 12.70
CA HIS A 83 -5.81 5.71 14.01
C HIS A 83 -6.16 4.46 14.84
N ASN A 84 -7.34 3.89 14.63
CA ASN A 84 -7.81 2.67 15.31
C ASN A 84 -7.39 1.36 14.62
N GLY A 85 -6.64 1.44 13.51
CA GLY A 85 -6.11 0.29 12.78
C GLY A 85 -6.60 0.17 11.34
N VAL A 86 -6.36 -1.01 10.75
CA VAL A 86 -6.69 -1.31 9.36
C VAL A 86 -8.10 -1.91 9.29
N ARG A 87 -9.03 -1.21 8.64
CA ARG A 87 -10.38 -1.70 8.34
C ARG A 87 -10.50 -2.03 6.85
N PRO A 88 -11.15 -3.12 6.44
CA PRO A 88 -11.43 -3.33 5.02
C PRO A 88 -12.30 -2.19 4.48
N ALA A 89 -12.00 -1.71 3.28
CA ALA A 89 -12.81 -0.65 2.67
C ALA A 89 -14.24 -1.16 2.44
N PRO A 90 -15.28 -0.34 2.71
CA PRO A 90 -16.67 -0.75 2.62
C PRO A 90 -17.05 -1.28 1.22
N GLU A 91 -16.40 -0.79 0.15
CA GLU A 91 -16.62 -1.28 -1.22
C GLU A 91 -16.27 -2.76 -1.42
N LYS A 92 -15.19 -3.26 -0.80
CA LYS A 92 -14.86 -4.70 -0.86
C LYS A 92 -15.85 -5.54 -0.05
N VAL A 93 -16.36 -4.99 1.05
CA VAL A 93 -17.36 -5.67 1.89
C VAL A 93 -18.70 -5.77 1.17
N GLU A 94 -19.14 -4.71 0.49
CA GLU A 94 -20.36 -4.75 -0.33
C GLU A 94 -20.23 -5.72 -1.50
N ALA A 95 -19.09 -5.77 -2.19
CA ALA A 95 -18.85 -6.71 -3.30
C ALA A 95 -18.94 -8.19 -2.86
N VAL A 96 -18.54 -8.50 -1.63
CA VAL A 96 -18.70 -9.85 -1.05
C VAL A 96 -20.16 -10.10 -0.62
N LEU A 97 -20.84 -9.09 -0.06
CA LEU A 97 -22.23 -9.22 0.40
C LEU A 97 -23.26 -9.27 -0.74
N THR A 98 -23.00 -8.59 -1.85
CA THR A 98 -23.86 -8.61 -3.05
C THR A 98 -23.46 -9.70 -4.04
N PHE A 99 -22.45 -10.51 -3.74
CA PHE A 99 -22.05 -11.61 -4.62
C PHE A 99 -23.17 -12.66 -4.69
N PRO A 100 -23.77 -12.91 -5.86
CA PRO A 100 -24.82 -13.92 -5.98
C PRO A 100 -24.26 -15.31 -5.67
N ALA A 101 -25.06 -16.16 -5.02
CA ALA A 101 -24.64 -17.49 -4.61
C ALA A 101 -24.04 -18.27 -5.80
N PRO A 102 -22.76 -18.67 -5.74
CA PRO A 102 -22.08 -19.26 -6.88
C PRO A 102 -22.67 -20.63 -7.22
N THR A 103 -23.37 -20.72 -8.36
CA THR A 103 -24.00 -21.96 -8.86
C THR A 103 -23.03 -22.88 -9.63
N THR A 104 -21.78 -22.43 -9.86
CA THR A 104 -20.79 -23.16 -10.67
C THR A 104 -19.44 -23.24 -9.97
N ARG A 105 -18.76 -24.40 -10.08
CA ARG A 105 -17.46 -24.69 -9.44
C ARG A 105 -16.37 -23.65 -9.71
N LYS A 106 -16.34 -23.06 -10.92
CA LYS A 106 -15.42 -21.95 -11.27
C LYS A 106 -15.73 -20.66 -10.49
N SER A 107 -17.00 -20.36 -10.27
CA SER A 107 -17.43 -19.19 -9.49
C SER A 107 -17.16 -19.37 -7.99
N TYR A 108 -17.16 -20.61 -7.51
CA TYR A 108 -16.83 -20.93 -6.12
C TYR A 108 -15.34 -20.70 -5.82
N VAL A 109 -14.46 -21.09 -6.75
CA VAL A 109 -13.01 -20.84 -6.63
C VAL A 109 -12.69 -19.34 -6.71
N ASN A 110 -13.43 -18.58 -7.52
CA ASN A 110 -13.25 -17.14 -7.64
C ASN A 110 -13.88 -16.33 -6.49
N PHE A 111 -14.76 -16.95 -5.69
CA PHE A 111 -15.33 -16.35 -4.48
C PHE A 111 -14.43 -16.58 -3.26
N LEU A 112 -13.67 -17.68 -3.24
CA LEU A 112 -12.78 -18.05 -2.12
C LEU A 112 -11.33 -17.56 -2.29
N GLY A 113 -10.92 -17.19 -3.50
CA GLY A 113 -9.58 -16.67 -3.79
C GLY A 113 -9.56 -15.15 -3.85
#